data_AF-A0A0F8XTL1-F1
#
_entry.id   AF-A0A0F8XTL1-F1
#
_cell.length_a   1.000
_cell.length_b   1.000
_cell.length_c   1.000
_cell.angle_alpha   90.00
_cell.angle_beta   90.00
_cell.angle_gamma   90.00
#
_symmetry.space_group_name_H-M   'P 1'
#
loop_
_entity.id
_entity.type
_entity.pdbx_description
1 polymer ?
#
loop_
_entity_poly.entity_id
_entity_poly.type
_entity_poly.pdbx_seq_one_letter_code
_entity_poly.pdbx_strand_id
1 'polypeptide(L)'
;MKKNIQIAIEITDGLIKAHIKNSQGIRDLINDWNSDTKELGLSIASVHEDVAKCLLVIKKYLEEKPKCRHPKKMRDKCKGQIYCMQCNTDLDEK
;
A
#
# COMPACT_ATOMS: atom_id res chain seq x y z
N MET A 1 -6.85 -4.96 -15.72
CA MET A 1 -5.94 -5.19 -14.57
C MET A 1 -5.86 -6.69 -14.33
N LYS A 2 -4.66 -7.26 -14.12
CA LYS A 2 -4.52 -8.73 -13.94
C LYS A 2 -5.32 -9.17 -12.69
N LYS A 3 -6.01 -10.32 -12.72
CA LYS A 3 -6.83 -10.84 -11.62
C LYS A 3 -6.11 -10.83 -10.26
N ASN A 4 -4.83 -11.16 -10.25
CA ASN A 4 -4.01 -11.19 -9.03
C ASN A 4 -3.77 -9.78 -8.45
N ILE A 5 -3.67 -8.74 -9.28
CA ILE A 5 -3.52 -7.35 -8.83
C ILE A 5 -4.82 -6.89 -8.17
N GLN A 6 -5.96 -7.24 -8.75
CA GLN A 6 -7.27 -6.93 -8.18
C GLN A 6 -7.44 -7.57 -6.79
N ILE A 7 -7.08 -8.85 -6.65
CA ILE A 7 -7.09 -9.56 -5.36
C ILE A 7 -6.14 -8.87 -4.35
N ALA A 8 -4.95 -8.46 -4.79
CA ALA A 8 -3.99 -7.77 -3.92
C ALA A 8 -4.54 -6.42 -3.43
N ILE A 9 -5.23 -5.66 -4.28
CA ILE A 9 -5.89 -4.40 -3.90
C ILE A 9 -6.98 -4.67 -2.86
N GLU A 10 -7.83 -5.68 -3.06
CA GLU A 10 -8.91 -6.03 -2.13
C GLU A 10 -8.38 -6.46 -0.76
N ILE A 11 -7.32 -7.29 -0.72
CA ILE A 11 -6.65 -7.66 0.52
C ILE A 11 -6.09 -6.42 1.22
N THR A 12 -5.41 -5.56 0.46
CA THR A 12 -4.81 -4.32 1.00
C THR A 12 -5.89 -3.41 1.59
N ASP A 13 -7.04 -3.27 0.94
CA ASP A 13 -8.19 -2.52 1.46
C ASP A 13 -8.75 -3.11 2.75
N GLY A 14 -8.85 -4.44 2.82
CA GLY A 14 -9.25 -5.14 4.04
C GLY A 14 -8.30 -4.83 5.21
N LEU A 15 -7.00 -4.89 4.95
CA LEU A 15 -5.97 -4.59 5.95
C LEU A 15 -6.01 -3.12 6.40
N ILE A 16 -6.13 -2.16 5.47
CA ILE A 16 -6.26 -0.74 5.81
C ILE A 16 -7.44 -0.52 6.76
N LYS A 17 -8.61 -1.06 6.43
CA LYS A 17 -9.81 -0.96 7.27
C LYS A 17 -9.60 -1.57 8.65
N ALA A 18 -8.98 -2.75 8.73
CA ALA A 18 -8.69 -3.42 9.99
C ALA A 18 -7.74 -2.60 10.87
N HIS A 19 -6.67 -2.06 10.31
CA HIS A 19 -5.71 -1.25 11.06
C HIS A 19 -6.32 0.06 11.57
N ILE A 20 -7.12 0.76 10.74
CA ILE A 20 -7.85 1.96 11.18
C ILE A 20 -8.81 1.63 12.31
N LYS A 21 -9.60 0.55 12.17
CA LYS A 21 -10.54 0.10 13.20
C LYS A 21 -9.84 -0.23 14.51
N ASN A 22 -8.68 -0.92 14.45
CA ASN A 22 -7.91 -1.27 15.63
C ASN A 22 -7.32 -0.03 16.32
N SER A 23 -6.76 0.92 15.56
CA SER A 23 -6.29 2.19 16.13
C SER A 23 -7.42 2.91 16.88
N GLN A 24 -8.58 3.07 16.23
CA GLN A 24 -9.73 3.73 16.84
C GLN A 24 -10.22 2.99 18.08
N GLY A 25 -10.37 1.66 18.00
CA GLY A 25 -10.80 0.85 19.13
C GLY A 25 -9.86 0.94 20.33
N ILE A 26 -8.54 1.03 20.10
CA ILE A 26 -7.59 1.28 21.19
C ILE A 26 -7.79 2.69 21.76
N ARG A 27 -7.88 3.72 20.90
CA ARG A 27 -8.09 5.11 21.33
C ARG A 27 -9.36 5.29 22.16
N ASP A 28 -10.42 4.55 21.84
CA ASP A 28 -11.69 4.59 22.57
C ASP A 28 -11.54 3.98 23.97
N LEU A 29 -10.75 2.91 24.11
CA LEU A 29 -10.59 2.17 25.38
C LEU A 29 -9.59 2.82 26.35
N ILE A 30 -8.56 3.51 25.85
CA ILE A 30 -7.46 4.02 26.68
C ILE A 30 -7.83 5.20 27.59
N ASN A 31 -9.03 5.78 27.45
CA ASN A 31 -9.47 6.86 28.33
C ASN A 31 -9.70 6.39 29.77
N ASP A 32 -10.00 5.11 29.95
CA ASP A 32 -10.26 4.49 31.26
C ASP A 32 -9.01 3.85 31.87
N TRP A 33 -7.86 3.95 31.19
CA TRP A 33 -6.61 3.29 31.58
C TRP A 33 -5.76 4.22 32.47
N ASN A 34 -4.92 3.62 33.32
CA ASN A 34 -3.93 4.39 34.09
C ASN A 34 -2.86 5.01 33.17
N SER A 35 -2.11 6.01 33.66
CA SER A 35 -1.16 6.79 32.84
C SER A 35 -0.19 5.93 32.03
N ASP A 36 0.39 4.92 32.65
CA ASP A 36 1.48 4.14 32.08
C ASP A 36 0.95 3.20 30.98
N THR A 37 -0.23 2.62 31.20
CA THR A 37 -0.90 1.79 30.18
C THR A 37 -1.50 2.63 29.06
N LYS A 38 -1.90 3.88 29.34
CA LYS A 38 -2.42 4.83 28.36
C LYS A 38 -1.36 5.22 27.33
N GLU A 39 -0.12 5.49 27.75
CA GLU A 39 0.97 5.81 26.82
C GLU A 39 1.32 4.62 25.92
N LEU A 40 1.35 3.41 26.48
CA LEU A 40 1.52 2.19 25.70
C LEU A 40 0.38 2.00 24.69
N GLY A 41 -0.87 2.19 25.10
CA GLY A 41 -2.04 2.11 24.23
C GLY A 41 -1.99 3.12 23.09
N LEU A 42 -1.63 4.38 23.37
CA LEU A 42 -1.41 5.40 22.35
C LEU A 42 -0.33 5.01 21.34
N SER A 43 0.77 4.44 21.83
CA SER A 43 1.87 3.97 20.97
C SER A 43 1.41 2.85 20.04
N ILE A 44 0.65 1.87 20.55
CA ILE A 44 0.10 0.77 19.74
C ILE A 44 -0.90 1.32 18.70
N ALA A 45 -1.77 2.26 19.09
CA ALA A 45 -2.70 2.90 18.15
C ALA A 45 -1.95 3.64 17.02
N SER A 46 -0.87 4.37 17.36
CA SER A 46 -0.02 5.03 16.36
C SER A 46 0.62 4.05 15.39
N VAL A 47 1.09 2.89 15.87
CA VAL A 47 1.65 1.84 14.99
C VAL A 47 0.60 1.36 13.99
N HIS A 48 -0.65 1.14 14.43
CA HIS A 48 -1.73 0.76 13.51
C HIS A 48 -2.00 1.83 12.44
N GLU A 49 -1.97 3.12 12.81
CA GLU A 49 -2.10 4.22 11.84
C GLU A 49 -0.95 4.25 10.85
N ASP A 50 0.28 4.08 11.30
CA ASP A 50 1.45 4.10 10.42
C ASP A 50 1.45 2.91 9.46
N VAL A 51 1.04 1.72 9.92
CA VAL A 51 0.83 0.57 9.05
C VAL A 51 -0.25 0.86 8.00
N ALA A 52 -1.38 1.48 8.39
CA ALA A 52 -2.42 1.87 7.43
C ALA A 52 -1.90 2.88 6.39
N LYS A 53 -1.07 3.85 6.77
CA LYS A 53 -0.42 4.78 5.84
C LYS A 53 0.50 4.06 4.86
N CYS A 54 1.33 3.12 5.34
CA CYS A 54 2.18 2.30 4.47
C CYS A 54 1.35 1.48 3.47
N LEU A 55 0.26 0.87 3.92
CA LEU A 55 -0.64 0.10 3.06
C LEU A 55 -1.33 0.97 2.00
N LEU A 56 -1.70 2.21 2.33
CA LEU A 56 -2.23 3.17 1.35
C LEU A 56 -1.22 3.48 0.25
N VAL A 57 0.06 3.64 0.59
CA VAL A 57 1.13 3.82 -0.40
C VAL A 57 1.25 2.59 -1.28
N ILE A 58 1.30 1.38 -0.70
CA ILE A 58 1.36 0.13 -1.45
C ILE A 58 0.17 -0.01 -2.39
N LYS A 59 -1.05 0.27 -1.90
CA LYS A 59 -2.27 0.25 -2.72
C LYS A 59 -2.15 1.18 -3.92
N LYS A 60 -1.67 2.41 -3.72
CA LYS A 60 -1.45 3.36 -4.81
C LYS A 60 -0.50 2.80 -5.88
N TYR A 61 0.57 2.12 -5.48
CA TYR A 61 1.49 1.45 -6.42
C TYR A 61 0.85 0.26 -7.14
N LEU A 62 -0.09 -0.45 -6.52
CA LEU A 62 -0.84 -1.53 -7.15
C LEU A 62 -1.88 -1.00 -8.17
N GLU A 63 -2.50 0.13 -7.88
CA GLU A 63 -3.48 0.79 -8.75
C GLU A 63 -2.83 1.55 -9.91
N GLU A 64 -1.68 2.19 -9.67
CA GLU A 64 -0.96 2.96 -10.67
C GLU A 64 -0.06 2.05 -11.52
N LYS A 65 -0.43 1.90 -12.80
CA LYS A 65 0.51 1.37 -13.80
C LYS A 65 1.75 2.26 -13.87
N PRO A 66 2.97 1.70 -13.90
CA PRO A 66 4.18 2.51 -14.01
C PRO A 66 4.15 3.34 -15.30
N LYS A 67 3.97 4.67 -15.14
CA LYS A 67 4.02 5.61 -16.25
C LYS A 67 5.47 5.87 -16.63
N CYS A 68 6.04 5.02 -17.48
CA CYS A 68 7.38 5.24 -18.00
C CYS A 68 7.46 6.56 -18.77
N ARG A 69 8.24 7.51 -18.25
CA ARG A 69 8.54 8.80 -18.87
C ARG A 69 9.80 8.78 -19.74
N HIS A 70 10.52 7.66 -19.75
CA HIS A 70 11.75 7.54 -20.54
C HIS A 70 11.46 7.52 -22.05
N PRO A 71 12.42 8.01 -22.87
CA PRO A 71 12.30 7.99 -24.32
C PRO A 71 11.98 6.60 -24.88
N LYS A 72 11.28 6.53 -26.02
CA LYS A 72 10.93 5.24 -26.67
C LYS A 72 12.15 4.34 -26.94
N LYS A 73 13.34 4.93 -27.18
CA LYS A 73 14.60 4.19 -27.35
C LYS A 73 15.06 3.41 -26.11
N MET A 74 14.53 3.74 -24.93
CA MET A 74 14.78 3.01 -23.67
C MET A 74 13.76 1.89 -23.43
N ARG A 75 12.96 1.56 -24.44
CA ARG A 75 11.99 0.46 -24.41
C ARG A 75 12.53 -0.68 -25.26
N ASP A 76 12.40 -1.88 -24.76
CA ASP A 76 12.78 -3.11 -25.44
C ASP A 76 11.63 -4.12 -25.35
N LYS A 77 11.69 -5.18 -26.16
CA LYS A 77 10.65 -6.21 -26.24
C LYS A 77 11.26 -7.57 -25.97
N CYS A 78 10.92 -8.17 -24.83
CA CYS A 78 11.34 -9.52 -24.47
C CYS A 78 10.11 -10.45 -24.47
N LYS A 79 10.16 -11.55 -25.24
CA LYS A 79 9.08 -12.56 -25.32
C LYS A 79 7.66 -11.99 -25.54
N GLY A 80 7.54 -10.95 -26.36
CA GLY A 80 6.26 -10.31 -26.64
C GLY A 80 5.89 -9.17 -25.68
N GLN A 81 6.53 -9.06 -24.52
CA GLN A 81 6.26 -8.01 -23.53
C GLN A 81 7.20 -6.83 -23.74
N ILE A 82 6.64 -5.63 -23.90
CA ILE A 82 7.43 -4.39 -23.91
C ILE A 82 7.80 -4.06 -22.47
N TYR A 83 9.05 -3.68 -22.23
CA TYR A 83 9.53 -3.20 -20.94
C TYR A 83 10.44 -1.99 -21.14
N CYS A 84 10.63 -1.17 -20.11
CA CYS A 84 11.62 -0.09 -20.14
C CYS A 84 12.90 -0.54 -19.45
N MET A 85 14.01 -0.54 -20.19
CA MET A 85 15.34 -0.93 -19.69
C MET A 85 15.87 -0.03 -18.57
N GLN A 86 15.31 1.18 -18.42
CA GLN A 86 15.72 2.13 -17.39
C GLN A 86 14.74 2.22 -16.22
N CYS A 87 13.48 1.82 -16.40
CA CYS A 87 12.56 1.60 -15.28
C CYS A 87 12.74 0.21 -14.66
N ASN A 88 13.28 -0.76 -15.42
CA ASN A 88 13.17 -2.19 -15.12
C ASN A 88 11.72 -2.62 -14.87
N THR A 89 10.78 -2.05 -15.62
CA THR A 89 9.35 -2.36 -15.51
C THR A 89 8.76 -2.68 -16.87
N ASP A 90 7.86 -3.66 -16.89
CA ASP A 90 6.98 -3.93 -18.02
C ASP A 90 6.10 -2.70 -18.30
N LEU A 91 5.86 -2.44 -19.58
CA LEU A 91 4.96 -1.41 -20.08
C LEU A 91 3.73 -2.10 -20.67
N ASP A 92 2.54 -1.55 -20.40
CA ASP A 92 1.37 -2.01 -21.12
C ASP A 92 1.48 -1.65 -22.61
N GLU A 93 1.12 -2.59 -23.48
CA GLU A 93 0.86 -2.28 -24.87
C GLU A 93 -0.26 -1.22 -24.92
N LYS A 94 0.03 -0.08 -25.58
CA LYS A 94 -0.97 0.94 -25.88
C LYS A 94 -1.72 0.55 -27.14
#